data_AF-A0A9D4TRV0-F1
#
_entry.id   AF-A0A9D4TRV0-F1
#
_cell.length_a   1.000
_cell.length_b   1.000
_cell.length_c   1.000
_cell.angle_alpha   90.00
_cell.angle_beta   90.00
_cell.angle_gamma   90.00
#
_symmetry.space_group_name_H-M   'P 1'
#
loop_
_entity.id
_entity.type
_entity.pdbx_description
1 polymer ?
#
loop_
_entity_poly.entity_id
_entity_poly.type
_entity_poly.pdbx_seq_one_letter_code
_entity_poly.pdbx_strand_id
1 'polypeptide(L)'
;MADQGPPPSDAKDEKFQKVWEKVQRMTPQQRREVQQQAMDNILRRTRVDIDGKPSSLRRLVKRVEAQRKLFESGAFDPTTQNVPLGQLKHVIPGDQIRQGAYKMQLRPWEEAELDLDRYGHGNVFSPHPVLGMLRGGRRDFAWAVYARSDAVESVLGEDWAGQDPNAAVRTRDLYVDVMKHCHNMELTLMVIPSRRLPLAATRQMMAEKLEQSMQSITGSEQLEPKQKAELADFVSAFADERVAPAGWMDRRGCVKEGTHFIFSTTKDAQLMVEAITPGRLKDRRTSRITVNDSPLVTCAVFESFLGQDSLDEIGKQNVGNGMLWVANGFRFRPWEAREGQVLADERPDGSIAFPPPPVIEEVDLPLRPSMFELLEQQTEPFRRMLLGGVRQARQLTQQASG
;
A
#
# COMPACT_ATOMS: atom_id res chain seq x y z
N MET A 1 38.86 53.92 14.76
CA MET A 1 37.67 54.41 15.50
C MET A 1 36.72 53.25 15.64
N ALA A 2 36.79 52.56 16.78
CA ALA A 2 35.89 51.47 17.14
C ALA A 2 35.01 52.00 18.26
N ASP A 3 33.71 51.99 17.98
CA ASP A 3 32.61 52.46 18.81
C ASP A 3 32.51 51.55 20.05
N GLN A 4 33.03 52.01 21.19
CA GLN A 4 32.87 51.35 22.48
C GLN A 4 31.54 51.82 23.07
N GLY A 5 30.50 51.01 22.89
CA GLY A 5 29.20 51.22 23.53
C GLY A 5 29.32 51.34 25.06
N PRO A 6 28.36 52.01 25.71
CA PRO A 6 28.45 52.36 27.12
C PRO A 6 28.55 51.11 28.01
N PRO A 7 29.24 51.20 29.17
CA PRO A 7 29.44 50.07 30.06
C PRO A 7 28.10 49.53 30.59
N PRO A 8 27.94 48.20 30.74
CA PRO A 8 26.74 47.63 31.30
C PRO A 8 26.66 47.96 32.80
N SER A 9 25.43 48.20 33.27
CA SER A 9 25.11 48.60 34.65
C SER A 9 25.67 47.64 35.73
N ASP A 10 26.54 48.15 36.60
CA ASP A 10 27.28 47.44 37.66
C ASP A 10 26.42 46.60 38.64
N ALA A 11 25.12 46.89 38.78
CA ALA A 11 24.24 46.19 39.72
C ALA A 11 23.84 44.75 39.29
N LYS A 12 24.04 44.38 38.01
CA LYS A 12 23.73 43.03 37.50
C LYS A 12 24.88 42.04 37.71
N ASP A 13 26.11 42.53 37.79
CA ASP A 13 27.31 41.70 37.87
C ASP A 13 27.56 41.16 39.28
N GLU A 14 27.29 41.94 40.34
CA GLU A 14 27.51 41.49 41.72
C GLU A 14 26.61 40.30 42.11
N LYS A 15 25.37 40.27 41.59
CA LYS A 15 24.45 39.14 41.77
C LYS A 15 24.88 37.92 40.97
N PHE A 16 25.41 38.13 39.76
CA PHE A 16 25.91 37.04 38.92
C PHE A 16 27.17 36.41 39.54
N GLN A 17 28.07 37.23 40.08
CA GLN A 17 29.31 36.81 40.72
C GLN A 17 29.05 35.97 41.98
N LYS A 18 28.10 36.38 42.84
CA LYS A 18 27.68 35.59 44.02
C LYS A 18 27.07 34.23 43.64
N VAL A 19 26.31 34.17 42.56
CA VAL A 19 25.74 32.90 42.04
C VAL A 19 26.85 32.02 41.46
N TRP A 20 27.79 32.61 40.72
CA TRP A 20 28.92 31.90 40.11
C TRP A 20 29.85 31.27 41.16
N GLU A 21 30.20 32.01 42.21
CA GLU A 21 30.98 31.49 43.34
C GLU A 21 30.27 30.33 44.05
N LYS A 22 28.95 30.42 44.19
CA LYS A 22 28.13 29.34 44.78
C LYS A 22 28.15 28.08 43.91
N VAL A 23 28.11 28.22 42.57
CA VAL A 23 28.20 27.11 41.62
C VAL A 23 29.59 26.48 41.62
N GLN A 24 30.67 27.27 41.77
CA GLN A 24 32.03 26.76 41.86
C GLN A 24 32.27 25.93 43.14
N ARG A 25 31.56 26.22 44.24
CA ARG A 25 31.65 25.45 45.48
C ARG A 25 30.82 24.16 45.47
N MET A 26 29.98 23.94 44.45
CA MET A 26 29.17 22.73 44.31
C MET A 26 29.99 21.53 43.82
N THR A 27 29.59 20.33 44.25
CA THR A 27 30.13 19.07 43.73
C THR A 27 29.74 18.86 42.26
N PRO A 28 30.45 18.01 41.50
CA PRO A 28 30.13 17.75 40.10
C PRO A 28 28.68 17.29 39.86
N GLN A 29 28.11 16.51 40.79
CA GLN A 29 26.73 16.03 40.71
C GLN A 29 25.73 17.18 40.91
N GLN A 30 25.95 18.03 41.93
CA GLN A 30 25.12 19.22 42.18
C GLN A 30 25.18 20.23 41.03
N ARG A 31 26.35 20.40 40.38
CA ARG A 31 26.48 21.26 39.20
C ARG A 31 25.63 20.75 38.03
N ARG A 32 25.62 19.42 37.79
CA ARG A 32 24.78 18.80 36.76
C ARG A 32 23.30 19.02 37.04
N GLU A 33 22.85 18.85 38.29
CA GLU A 33 21.46 19.09 38.68
C GLU A 33 21.04 20.56 38.48
N VAL A 34 21.88 21.51 38.90
CA VAL A 34 21.63 22.94 38.70
C VAL A 34 21.62 23.30 37.22
N GLN A 35 22.55 22.75 36.44
CA GLN A 35 22.59 22.94 34.99
C GLN A 35 21.34 22.37 34.31
N GLN A 36 20.89 21.19 34.73
CA GLN A 36 19.68 20.56 34.20
C GLN A 36 18.44 21.38 34.56
N GLN A 37 18.32 21.87 35.80
CA GLN A 37 17.24 22.76 36.22
C GLN A 37 17.26 24.10 35.47
N ALA A 38 18.43 24.69 35.24
CA ALA A 38 18.58 25.92 34.48
C ALA A 38 18.16 25.72 33.02
N MET A 39 18.59 24.62 32.40
CA MET A 39 18.17 24.23 31.04
C MET A 39 16.67 24.03 30.97
N ASP A 40 16.08 23.32 31.94
CA ASP A 40 14.64 23.09 32.01
C ASP A 40 13.84 24.40 32.13
N ASN A 41 14.37 25.36 32.90
CA ASN A 41 13.78 26.69 33.04
C ASN A 41 13.89 27.52 31.76
N ILE A 42 15.03 27.46 31.06
CA ILE A 42 15.22 28.09 29.75
C ILE A 42 14.21 27.49 28.75
N LEU A 43 14.14 26.16 28.63
CA LEU A 43 13.22 25.48 27.71
C LEU A 43 11.74 25.81 27.99
N ARG A 44 11.36 26.05 29.25
CA ARG A 44 9.99 26.45 29.63
C ARG A 44 9.69 27.91 29.30
N ARG A 45 10.65 28.81 29.51
CA ARG A 45 10.48 30.27 29.36
C ARG A 45 10.66 30.72 27.91
N THR A 46 11.57 30.11 27.16
CA THR A 46 11.81 30.43 25.76
C THR A 46 10.59 30.07 24.93
N ARG A 47 10.01 31.10 24.30
CA ARG A 47 8.93 30.98 23.34
C ARG A 47 9.52 31.02 21.93
N VAL A 48 9.03 30.14 21.07
CA VAL A 48 9.40 30.08 19.66
C VAL A 48 8.12 30.15 18.85
N ASP A 49 8.12 30.97 17.81
CA ASP A 49 7.00 31.03 16.88
C ASP A 49 7.09 29.88 15.88
N ILE A 50 6.01 29.11 15.74
CA ILE A 50 5.89 28.00 14.80
C ILE A 50 4.56 28.19 14.09
N ASP A 51 4.62 28.45 12.78
CA ASP A 51 3.45 28.68 11.93
C ASP A 51 2.52 29.81 12.44
N GLY A 52 3.12 30.91 12.94
CA GLY A 52 2.41 32.09 13.44
C GLY A 52 1.74 31.88 14.81
N LYS A 53 2.12 30.84 15.55
CA LYS A 53 1.65 30.56 16.91
C LYS A 53 2.82 30.43 17.88
N PRO A 54 2.81 31.18 19.01
CA PRO A 54 3.85 31.07 20.03
C PRO A 54 3.75 29.72 20.77
N SER A 55 4.77 28.88 20.61
CA SER A 55 4.95 27.62 21.35
C SER A 55 6.11 27.74 22.34
N SER A 56 6.19 26.83 23.33
CA SER A 56 7.38 26.77 24.21
C SER A 56 8.42 25.83 23.62
N LEU A 57 9.69 26.15 23.79
CA LEU A 57 10.80 25.33 23.29
C LEU A 57 10.74 23.90 23.86
N ARG A 58 10.31 23.73 25.13
CA ARG A 58 10.05 22.41 25.73
C ARG A 58 8.97 21.60 24.99
N ARG A 59 7.87 22.24 24.57
CA ARG A 59 6.82 21.57 23.79
C ARG A 59 7.33 21.16 22.42
N LEU A 60 8.19 22.00 21.81
CA LEU A 60 8.83 21.68 20.54
C LEU A 60 9.77 20.48 20.67
N VAL A 61 10.69 20.49 21.64
CA VAL A 61 11.62 19.37 21.90
C VAL A 61 10.83 18.07 22.11
N LYS A 62 9.79 18.08 22.96
CA LYS A 62 8.95 16.91 23.18
C LYS A 62 8.22 16.44 21.91
N ARG A 63 7.79 17.37 21.04
CA ARG A 63 7.17 17.04 19.76
C ARG A 63 8.18 16.43 18.78
N VAL A 64 9.38 17.00 18.70
CA VAL A 64 10.48 16.50 17.85
C VAL A 64 10.92 15.12 18.32
N GLU A 65 11.11 14.90 19.62
CA GLU A 65 11.44 13.58 20.18
C GLU A 65 10.34 12.56 19.89
N ALA A 66 9.06 12.95 20.01
CA ALA A 66 7.94 12.07 19.67
C ALA A 66 7.91 11.73 18.17
N GLN A 67 8.14 12.71 17.28
CA GLN A 67 8.24 12.48 15.84
C GLN A 67 9.45 11.63 15.47
N ARG A 68 10.60 11.88 16.09
CA ARG A 68 11.82 11.09 15.91
C ARG A 68 11.61 9.65 16.33
N LYS A 69 10.99 9.40 17.48
CA LYS A 69 10.63 8.04 17.91
C LYS A 69 9.68 7.35 16.93
N LEU A 70 8.69 8.07 16.38
CA LEU A 70 7.79 7.52 15.37
C LEU A 70 8.50 7.22 14.05
N PHE A 71 9.45 8.05 13.63
CA PHE A 71 10.26 7.83 12.44
C PHE A 71 11.22 6.66 12.63
N GLU A 72 11.97 6.63 13.73
CA GLU A 72 12.89 5.53 14.09
C GLU A 72 12.14 4.21 14.29
N SER A 73 10.89 4.23 14.75
CA SER A 73 10.05 3.03 14.85
C SER A 73 9.42 2.61 13.52
N GLY A 74 9.68 3.32 12.42
CA GLY A 74 9.04 3.09 11.12
C GLY A 74 7.55 3.45 11.08
N ALA A 75 6.97 3.94 12.18
CA ALA A 75 5.54 4.24 12.30
C ALA A 75 5.13 5.56 11.62
N PHE A 76 6.05 6.22 10.91
CA PHE A 76 5.82 7.50 10.25
C PHE A 76 6.59 7.58 8.93
N ASP A 77 5.85 7.59 7.82
CA ASP A 77 6.34 8.02 6.51
C ASP A 77 5.89 9.48 6.27
N PRO A 78 6.78 10.40 5.84
CA PRO A 78 6.41 11.78 5.56
C PRO A 78 5.52 11.84 4.31
N THR A 79 4.20 11.88 4.51
CA THR A 79 3.24 12.22 3.46
C THR A 79 3.14 13.73 3.27
N THR A 80 2.59 14.17 2.13
CA THR A 80 2.33 15.59 1.84
C THR A 80 1.48 16.30 2.90
N GLN A 81 0.79 15.57 3.78
CA GLN A 81 0.02 16.15 4.89
C GLN A 81 0.89 16.54 6.09
N ASN A 82 2.03 15.87 6.28
CA ASN A 82 2.86 16.02 7.47
C ASN A 82 4.07 16.94 7.25
N VAL A 83 4.30 17.36 6.01
CA VAL A 83 5.34 18.31 5.63
C VAL A 83 4.77 19.74 5.70
N PRO A 84 5.41 20.68 6.41
CA PRO A 84 4.97 22.07 6.44
C PRO A 84 4.82 22.67 5.04
N LEU A 85 3.82 23.53 4.83
CA LEU A 85 3.50 24.12 3.52
C LEU A 85 4.68 24.85 2.85
N GLY A 86 5.56 25.46 3.65
CA GLY A 86 6.78 26.09 3.16
C GLY A 86 7.82 25.10 2.62
N GLN A 87 7.87 23.89 3.18
CA GLN A 87 8.75 22.80 2.72
C GLN A 87 8.15 22.03 1.55
N LEU A 88 6.82 21.90 1.50
CA LEU A 88 6.10 21.30 0.36
C LEU A 88 6.42 21.96 -0.97
N LYS A 89 6.57 23.29 -1.00
CA LYS A 89 6.90 24.05 -2.23
C LYS A 89 8.28 23.72 -2.81
N HIS A 90 9.19 23.21 -1.98
CA HIS A 90 10.52 22.79 -2.43
C HIS A 90 10.55 21.32 -2.87
N VAL A 91 9.57 20.53 -2.44
CA VAL A 91 9.46 19.09 -2.76
C VAL A 91 8.52 18.85 -3.94
N ILE A 92 7.49 19.68 -4.11
CA ILE A 92 6.48 19.58 -5.17
C ILE A 92 6.33 20.96 -5.84
N PRO A 93 6.75 21.09 -7.11
CA PRO A 93 6.54 22.30 -7.91
C PRO A 93 5.06 22.71 -7.93
N GLY A 94 4.77 23.98 -7.69
CA GLY A 94 3.40 24.48 -7.50
C GLY A 94 2.51 24.42 -8.74
N ASP A 95 3.10 24.29 -9.93
CA ASP A 95 2.45 24.06 -11.21
C ASP A 95 1.89 22.63 -11.36
N GLN A 96 2.35 21.69 -10.53
CA GLN A 96 1.84 20.33 -10.48
C GLN A 96 0.66 20.17 -9.49
N ILE A 97 0.27 21.24 -8.81
CA ILE A 97 -0.87 21.27 -7.89
C ILE A 97 -2.07 21.86 -8.63
N ARG A 98 -3.08 21.05 -8.99
CA ARG A 98 -4.31 21.59 -9.61
C ARG A 98 -5.06 22.49 -8.63
N GLN A 99 -5.44 23.67 -9.10
CA GLN A 99 -6.27 24.59 -8.33
C GLN A 99 -7.69 24.03 -8.16
N GLY A 100 -8.18 23.95 -6.92
CA GLY A 100 -9.57 23.57 -6.59
C GLY A 100 -9.77 22.23 -5.90
N ALA A 101 -8.74 21.36 -5.81
CA ALA A 101 -8.85 20.07 -5.11
C ALA A 101 -8.54 20.21 -3.62
N TYR A 102 -9.57 20.40 -2.78
CA TYR A 102 -9.43 20.50 -1.31
C TYR A 102 -9.01 19.17 -0.63
N LYS A 103 -8.93 18.06 -1.39
CA LYS A 103 -8.39 16.76 -0.96
C LYS A 103 -7.49 16.23 -2.06
N MET A 104 -6.31 15.76 -1.63
CA MET A 104 -5.29 14.98 -2.34
C MET A 104 -5.64 14.58 -3.78
N GLN A 105 -4.86 15.04 -4.74
CA GLN A 105 -4.74 14.39 -6.05
C GLN A 105 -3.42 13.64 -6.05
N LEU A 106 -3.51 12.35 -6.35
CA LEU A 106 -2.37 11.60 -6.83
C LEU A 106 -2.15 12.03 -8.28
N ARG A 107 -0.90 12.16 -8.72
CA ARG A 107 -0.64 12.44 -10.14
C ARG A 107 -1.17 11.26 -10.98
N PRO A 108 -1.54 11.45 -12.26
CA PRO A 108 -2.06 10.35 -13.08
C PRO A 108 -1.13 9.11 -13.17
N TRP A 109 0.19 9.30 -13.10
CA TRP A 109 1.13 8.16 -13.00
C TRP A 109 1.19 7.54 -11.59
N GLU A 110 0.96 8.33 -10.53
CA GLU A 110 0.78 7.82 -9.17
C GLU A 110 -0.59 7.12 -9.03
N GLU A 111 -1.62 7.53 -9.76
CA GLU A 111 -2.91 6.83 -9.90
C GLU A 111 -2.74 5.51 -10.67
N ALA A 112 -1.96 5.49 -11.76
CA ALA A 112 -1.60 4.26 -12.47
C ALA A 112 -0.69 3.33 -11.65
N GLU A 113 0.05 3.87 -10.67
CA GLU A 113 0.77 3.08 -9.67
C GLU A 113 -0.15 2.52 -8.57
N LEU A 114 -1.41 2.98 -8.49
CA LEU A 114 -2.41 2.57 -7.50
C LEU A 114 -3.43 1.56 -8.02
N ASP A 115 -3.21 0.94 -9.18
CA ASP A 115 -4.14 -0.02 -9.81
C ASP A 115 -4.18 -1.37 -9.09
N LEU A 116 -4.57 -1.34 -7.82
CA LEU A 116 -5.00 -2.48 -7.05
C LEU A 116 -6.51 -2.61 -7.16
N ASP A 117 -6.98 -3.57 -7.95
CA ASP A 117 -8.39 -3.91 -8.01
C ASP A 117 -8.75 -4.90 -6.92
N ARG A 118 -10.01 -4.84 -6.46
CA ARG A 118 -10.52 -5.73 -5.42
C ARG A 118 -11.05 -7.01 -6.05
N TYR A 119 -10.37 -8.12 -5.81
CA TYR A 119 -10.71 -9.43 -6.35
C TYR A 119 -11.83 -10.12 -5.57
N GLY A 120 -11.90 -9.87 -4.28
CA GLY A 120 -12.93 -10.45 -3.44
C GLY A 120 -12.86 -9.91 -2.03
N HIS A 121 -13.88 -10.26 -1.25
CA HIS A 121 -13.97 -9.89 0.15
C HIS A 121 -14.72 -10.95 0.94
N GLY A 122 -14.50 -10.90 2.25
CA GLY A 122 -15.06 -11.84 3.19
C GLY A 122 -15.28 -11.23 4.57
N ASN A 123 -15.85 -12.01 5.48
CA ASN A 123 -16.12 -11.64 6.86
C ASN A 123 -15.82 -12.83 7.78
N VAL A 124 -15.10 -12.58 8.87
CA VAL A 124 -14.84 -13.58 9.92
C VAL A 124 -15.73 -13.29 11.14
N PHE A 125 -16.30 -14.35 11.71
CA PHE A 125 -17.26 -14.28 12.81
C PHE A 125 -16.83 -15.14 14.01
N SER A 126 -17.06 -14.64 15.23
CA SER A 126 -16.91 -15.40 16.47
C SER A 126 -18.17 -15.37 17.35
N PRO A 127 -18.64 -16.53 17.87
CA PRO A 127 -18.23 -17.88 17.44
C PRO A 127 -18.58 -18.10 15.96
N HIS A 128 -17.84 -19.01 15.30
CA HIS A 128 -18.11 -19.34 13.91
C HIS A 128 -19.56 -19.84 13.77
N PRO A 129 -20.35 -19.35 12.80
CA PRO A 129 -21.69 -19.85 12.57
C PRO A 129 -21.60 -21.28 12.02
N VAL A 130 -21.80 -22.29 12.87
CA VAL A 130 -21.77 -23.72 12.47
C VAL A 130 -23.13 -24.20 11.94
N LEU A 131 -24.24 -23.63 12.43
CA LEU A 131 -25.61 -23.92 12.00
C LEU A 131 -26.36 -22.59 11.90
N GLY A 132 -26.83 -22.27 10.69
CA GLY A 132 -27.20 -20.93 10.21
C GLY A 132 -27.82 -19.99 11.23
N MET A 133 -27.21 -18.79 11.38
CA MET A 133 -27.69 -17.54 12.01
C MET A 133 -28.41 -17.57 13.38
N LEU A 134 -28.79 -18.72 13.94
CA LEU A 134 -29.73 -18.85 15.06
C LEU A 134 -29.19 -18.29 16.38
N ARG A 135 -27.88 -18.14 16.50
CA ARG A 135 -27.22 -17.46 17.63
C ARG A 135 -26.37 -16.27 17.22
N GLY A 136 -26.51 -15.78 15.97
CA GLY A 136 -25.86 -14.57 15.47
C GLY A 136 -24.38 -14.49 15.84
N GLY A 137 -23.51 -15.19 15.09
CA GLY A 137 -22.07 -14.96 15.21
C GLY A 137 -21.77 -13.47 15.07
N ARG A 138 -20.92 -12.92 15.94
CA ARG A 138 -20.57 -11.51 15.85
C ARG A 138 -19.43 -11.36 14.86
N ARG A 139 -19.56 -10.45 13.89
CA ARG A 139 -18.48 -10.16 12.96
C ARG A 139 -17.29 -9.59 13.72
N ASP A 140 -16.16 -10.26 13.62
CA ASP A 140 -14.90 -9.82 14.20
C ASP A 140 -14.23 -8.79 13.31
N PHE A 141 -14.07 -9.14 12.04
CA PHE A 141 -13.48 -8.29 11.01
C PHE A 141 -14.01 -8.63 9.62
N ALA A 142 -13.97 -7.64 8.74
CA ALA A 142 -14.12 -7.83 7.31
C ALA A 142 -12.72 -7.86 6.68
N TRP A 143 -12.57 -8.53 5.54
CA TRP A 143 -11.30 -8.57 4.83
C TRP A 143 -11.53 -8.51 3.31
N ALA A 144 -10.52 -8.09 2.57
CA ALA A 144 -10.54 -8.07 1.11
C ALA A 144 -9.13 -8.28 0.54
N VAL A 145 -9.06 -8.91 -0.62
CA VAL A 145 -7.82 -9.11 -1.37
C VAL A 145 -7.83 -8.23 -2.61
N TYR A 146 -6.71 -7.56 -2.83
CA TYR A 146 -6.45 -6.70 -3.95
C TYR A 146 -5.18 -7.15 -4.68
N ALA A 147 -5.11 -6.91 -5.98
CA ALA A 147 -3.93 -7.20 -6.80
C ALA A 147 -3.94 -6.33 -8.06
N ARG A 148 -2.83 -6.32 -8.80
CA ARG A 148 -2.77 -5.66 -10.11
C ARG A 148 -3.40 -6.52 -11.19
N SER A 149 -4.38 -5.98 -11.93
CA SER A 149 -5.11 -6.73 -12.96
C SER A 149 -4.24 -7.25 -14.09
N ASP A 150 -3.32 -6.44 -14.60
CA ASP A 150 -2.41 -6.90 -15.66
C ASP A 150 -1.43 -7.97 -15.17
N ALA A 151 -1.01 -7.90 -13.91
CA ALA A 151 -0.12 -8.90 -13.32
C ALA A 151 -0.84 -10.23 -13.08
N VAL A 152 -2.08 -10.20 -12.60
CA VAL A 152 -2.90 -11.40 -12.43
C VAL A 152 -3.14 -12.09 -13.77
N GLU A 153 -3.52 -11.35 -14.80
CA GLU A 153 -3.70 -11.92 -16.14
C GLU A 153 -2.40 -12.52 -16.68
N SER A 154 -1.27 -11.81 -16.55
CA SER A 154 0.02 -12.31 -17.03
C SER A 154 0.50 -13.55 -16.29
N VAL A 155 0.12 -13.73 -15.02
CA VAL A 155 0.60 -14.82 -14.16
C VAL A 155 -0.33 -16.03 -14.23
N LEU A 156 -1.65 -15.82 -14.17
CA LEU A 156 -2.64 -16.89 -14.09
C LEU A 156 -3.30 -17.20 -15.44
N GLY A 157 -3.20 -16.30 -16.43
CA GLY A 157 -3.92 -16.43 -17.69
C GLY A 157 -3.57 -17.69 -18.48
N GLU A 158 -2.32 -18.13 -18.47
CA GLU A 158 -1.91 -19.33 -19.22
C GLU A 158 -2.55 -20.61 -18.69
N ASP A 159 -2.58 -20.79 -17.36
CA ASP A 159 -3.05 -22.02 -16.72
C ASP A 159 -4.56 -22.01 -16.42
N TRP A 160 -5.11 -20.82 -16.12
CA TRP A 160 -6.45 -20.68 -15.55
C TRP A 160 -7.47 -20.00 -16.46
N ALA A 161 -7.07 -19.38 -17.58
CA ALA A 161 -8.05 -18.85 -18.53
C ALA A 161 -8.85 -19.99 -19.20
N GLY A 162 -10.13 -19.75 -19.44
CA GLY A 162 -11.06 -20.71 -20.05
C GLY A 162 -11.53 -21.84 -19.11
N GLN A 163 -10.99 -21.95 -17.90
CA GLN A 163 -11.45 -22.93 -16.92
C GLN A 163 -12.86 -22.60 -16.41
N ASP A 164 -13.66 -23.62 -16.08
CA ASP A 164 -14.96 -23.41 -15.43
C ASP A 164 -14.75 -22.78 -14.04
N PRO A 165 -15.26 -21.55 -13.79
CA PRO A 165 -15.07 -20.88 -12.52
C PRO A 165 -15.54 -21.70 -11.32
N ASN A 166 -16.66 -22.41 -11.44
CA ASN A 166 -17.22 -23.18 -10.33
C ASN A 166 -16.36 -24.38 -9.94
N ALA A 167 -15.71 -25.00 -10.92
CA ALA A 167 -14.77 -26.10 -10.69
C ALA A 167 -13.45 -25.56 -10.15
N ALA A 168 -12.87 -24.55 -10.81
CA ALA A 168 -11.57 -23.99 -10.49
C ALA A 168 -11.51 -23.37 -9.08
N VAL A 169 -12.52 -22.61 -8.64
CA VAL A 169 -12.51 -22.02 -7.28
C VAL A 169 -12.62 -23.04 -6.15
N ARG A 170 -12.96 -24.29 -6.45
CA ARG A 170 -13.02 -25.39 -5.49
C ARG A 170 -11.72 -26.19 -5.43
N THR A 171 -10.82 -26.03 -6.41
CA THR A 171 -9.53 -26.72 -6.40
C THR A 171 -8.56 -26.00 -5.47
N ARG A 172 -7.67 -26.78 -4.84
CA ARG A 172 -6.57 -26.23 -4.04
C ARG A 172 -5.52 -25.54 -4.93
N ASP A 173 -5.34 -26.08 -6.13
CA ASP A 173 -4.26 -25.69 -7.06
C ASP A 173 -4.33 -24.21 -7.45
N LEU A 174 -5.53 -23.67 -7.68
CA LEU A 174 -5.70 -22.24 -7.99
C LEU A 174 -5.09 -21.35 -6.91
N TYR A 175 -5.40 -21.65 -5.65
CA TYR A 175 -4.93 -20.84 -4.53
C TYR A 175 -3.44 -21.07 -4.26
N VAL A 176 -2.92 -22.27 -4.52
CA VAL A 176 -1.48 -22.56 -4.47
C VAL A 176 -0.73 -21.70 -5.48
N ASP A 177 -1.21 -21.59 -6.71
CA ASP A 177 -0.60 -20.73 -7.74
C ASP A 177 -0.69 -19.25 -7.37
N VAL A 178 -1.86 -18.81 -6.85
CA VAL A 178 -2.03 -17.44 -6.34
C VAL A 178 -1.00 -17.10 -5.26
N MET A 179 -0.75 -18.01 -4.32
CA MET A 179 0.24 -17.79 -3.26
C MET A 179 1.68 -17.85 -3.78
N LYS A 180 1.98 -18.80 -4.67
CA LYS A 180 3.30 -18.93 -5.31
C LYS A 180 3.69 -17.65 -6.04
N HIS A 181 2.72 -16.98 -6.65
CA HIS A 181 2.94 -15.76 -7.42
C HIS A 181 2.45 -14.48 -6.73
N CYS A 182 2.20 -14.52 -5.42
CA CYS A 182 1.63 -13.38 -4.69
C CYS A 182 2.45 -12.09 -4.81
N HIS A 183 3.78 -12.17 -4.91
CA HIS A 183 4.67 -11.03 -5.08
C HIS A 183 4.63 -10.45 -6.50
N ASN A 184 4.54 -11.29 -7.53
CA ASN A 184 4.42 -10.86 -8.93
C ASN A 184 3.12 -10.09 -9.18
N MET A 185 2.06 -10.43 -8.44
CA MET A 185 0.74 -9.80 -8.53
C MET A 185 0.57 -8.59 -7.59
N GLU A 186 1.57 -8.29 -6.74
CA GLU A 186 1.49 -7.30 -5.66
C GLU A 186 0.27 -7.51 -4.75
N LEU A 187 0.00 -8.78 -4.43
CA LEU A 187 -1.14 -9.20 -3.63
C LEU A 187 -1.18 -8.44 -2.31
N THR A 188 -2.32 -7.80 -2.06
CA THR A 188 -2.57 -6.98 -0.89
C THR A 188 -3.81 -7.47 -0.18
N LEU A 189 -3.65 -7.91 1.08
CA LEU A 189 -4.74 -8.25 1.98
C LEU A 189 -5.04 -7.05 2.88
N MET A 190 -6.31 -6.63 2.93
CA MET A 190 -6.79 -5.64 3.87
C MET A 190 -7.71 -6.28 4.90
N VAL A 191 -7.49 -6.01 6.18
CA VAL A 191 -8.31 -6.51 7.31
C VAL A 191 -8.84 -5.33 8.12
N ILE A 192 -10.15 -5.30 8.37
CA ILE A 192 -10.84 -4.22 9.09
C ILE A 192 -11.66 -4.78 10.25
N PRO A 193 -11.20 -4.62 11.51
CA PRO A 193 -11.97 -5.00 12.70
C PRO A 193 -13.32 -4.30 12.76
N SER A 194 -14.38 -5.09 12.84
CA SER A 194 -15.76 -4.65 13.00
C SER A 194 -16.16 -4.50 14.47
N ARG A 195 -15.27 -4.87 15.39
CA ARG A 195 -15.39 -4.61 16.81
C ARG A 195 -14.00 -4.40 17.39
N ARG A 196 -13.95 -4.01 18.66
CA ARG A 196 -12.69 -3.98 19.41
C ARG A 196 -12.18 -5.40 19.64
N LEU A 197 -10.91 -5.61 19.34
CA LEU A 197 -10.24 -6.90 19.48
C LEU A 197 -9.08 -6.76 20.49
N PRO A 198 -9.02 -7.56 21.57
CA PRO A 198 -7.90 -7.52 22.50
C PRO A 198 -6.61 -7.95 21.79
N LEU A 199 -5.62 -7.06 21.68
CA LEU A 199 -4.44 -7.31 20.85
C LEU A 199 -3.68 -8.55 21.29
N ALA A 200 -3.49 -8.74 22.60
CA ALA A 200 -2.80 -9.92 23.14
C ALA A 200 -3.45 -11.24 22.71
N ALA A 201 -4.79 -11.34 22.81
CA ALA A 201 -5.52 -12.54 22.39
C ALA A 201 -5.51 -12.72 20.87
N THR A 202 -5.71 -11.63 20.11
CA THR A 202 -5.65 -11.66 18.65
C THR A 202 -4.27 -12.08 18.15
N ARG A 203 -3.20 -11.62 18.79
CA ARG A 203 -1.81 -11.98 18.46
C ARG A 203 -1.55 -13.46 18.71
N GLN A 204 -2.05 -14.02 19.81
CA GLN A 204 -1.95 -15.45 20.08
C GLN A 204 -2.68 -16.27 19.00
N MET A 205 -3.95 -15.94 18.71
CA MET A 205 -4.71 -16.62 17.67
C MET A 205 -4.06 -16.50 16.29
N MET A 206 -3.49 -15.33 15.98
CA MET A 206 -2.73 -15.10 14.76
C MET A 206 -1.49 -15.99 14.70
N ALA A 207 -0.71 -16.09 15.79
CA ALA A 207 0.45 -16.96 15.85
C ALA A 207 0.09 -18.44 15.61
N GLU A 208 -0.94 -18.93 16.28
CA GLU A 208 -1.45 -20.30 16.13
C GLU A 208 -1.92 -20.56 14.68
N LYS A 209 -2.69 -19.63 14.10
CA LYS A 209 -3.20 -19.78 12.73
C LYS A 209 -2.08 -19.71 11.68
N LEU A 210 -1.11 -18.83 11.87
CA LEU A 210 0.05 -18.72 10.98
C LEU A 210 0.94 -19.96 11.09
N GLU A 211 1.18 -20.48 12.29
CA GLU A 211 1.91 -21.74 12.48
C GLU A 211 1.24 -22.89 11.72
N GLN A 212 -0.07 -23.06 11.87
CA GLN A 212 -0.85 -24.07 11.11
C GLN A 212 -0.72 -23.87 9.60
N SER A 213 -0.77 -22.61 9.14
CA SER A 213 -0.65 -22.29 7.72
C SER A 213 0.76 -22.60 7.19
N MET A 214 1.81 -22.28 7.95
CA MET A 214 3.18 -22.65 7.60
C MET A 214 3.37 -24.17 7.56
N GLN A 215 2.77 -24.91 8.49
CA GLN A 215 2.77 -26.38 8.51
C GLN A 215 2.06 -26.96 7.27
N SER A 216 0.88 -26.43 6.91
CA SER A 216 0.15 -26.78 5.67
C SER A 216 1.00 -26.56 4.40
N ILE A 217 1.66 -25.40 4.30
CA ILE A 217 2.49 -25.05 3.14
C ILE A 217 3.72 -25.95 3.03
N THR A 218 4.38 -26.23 4.16
CA THR A 218 5.59 -27.06 4.20
C THR A 218 5.31 -28.56 4.11
N GLY A 219 4.08 -28.99 4.41
CA GLY A 219 3.71 -30.40 4.52
C GLY A 219 4.27 -31.09 5.77
N SER A 220 4.78 -30.32 6.74
CA SER A 220 5.41 -30.83 7.97
C SER A 220 4.55 -30.49 9.18
N GLU A 221 4.33 -31.47 10.08
CA GLU A 221 3.61 -31.25 11.35
C GLU A 221 4.36 -30.31 12.30
N GLN A 222 5.69 -30.19 12.14
CA GLN A 222 6.52 -29.35 12.98
C GLN A 222 7.35 -28.40 12.13
N LEU A 223 7.36 -27.13 12.52
CA LEU A 223 8.21 -26.11 11.91
C LEU A 223 9.67 -26.26 12.37
N GLU A 224 10.58 -26.04 11.43
CA GLU A 224 12.02 -25.97 11.70
C GLU A 224 12.36 -24.81 12.66
N PRO A 225 13.45 -24.89 13.43
CA PRO A 225 13.81 -23.84 14.39
C PRO A 225 13.91 -22.44 13.76
N LYS A 226 14.43 -22.35 12.53
CA LYS A 226 14.51 -21.09 11.78
C LYS A 226 13.11 -20.53 11.46
N GLN A 227 12.19 -21.38 11.01
CA GLN A 227 10.83 -20.98 10.67
C GLN A 227 10.05 -20.53 11.91
N LYS A 228 10.23 -21.21 13.04
CA LYS A 228 9.67 -20.79 14.33
C LYS A 228 10.18 -19.42 14.78
N ALA A 229 11.47 -19.17 14.60
CA ALA A 229 12.06 -17.86 14.90
C ALA A 229 11.49 -16.76 14.00
N GLU A 230 11.39 -16.99 12.69
CA GLU A 230 10.80 -16.04 11.74
C GLU A 230 9.33 -15.72 12.06
N LEU A 231 8.54 -16.73 12.43
CA LEU A 231 7.16 -16.53 12.88
C LEU A 231 7.11 -15.72 14.19
N ALA A 232 7.93 -16.08 15.17
CA ALA A 232 7.98 -15.37 16.44
C ALA A 232 8.38 -13.90 16.25
N ASP A 233 9.36 -13.63 15.40
CA ASP A 233 9.81 -12.28 15.06
C ASP A 233 8.69 -11.47 14.40
N PHE A 234 7.98 -12.06 13.42
CA PHE A 234 6.82 -11.44 12.79
C PHE A 234 5.72 -11.10 13.80
N VAL A 235 5.32 -12.06 14.63
CA VAL A 235 4.27 -11.89 15.65
C VAL A 235 4.69 -10.85 16.70
N SER A 236 5.98 -10.78 17.05
CA SER A 236 6.53 -9.80 17.99
C SER A 236 6.41 -8.35 17.49
N ALA A 237 6.29 -8.14 16.17
CA ALA A 237 6.06 -6.80 15.62
C ALA A 237 4.74 -6.18 16.08
N PHE A 238 3.78 -7.01 16.48
CA PHE A 238 2.50 -6.62 17.05
C PHE A 238 2.51 -6.56 18.58
N ALA A 239 3.68 -6.50 19.22
CA ALA A 239 3.76 -6.34 20.66
C ALA A 239 3.26 -4.96 21.13
N ASP A 240 2.46 -4.96 22.21
CA ASP A 240 1.80 -3.79 22.78
C ASP A 240 2.75 -2.58 22.91
N GLU A 241 3.99 -2.80 23.34
CA GLU A 241 5.00 -1.75 23.54
C GLU A 241 5.43 -1.09 22.21
N ARG A 242 5.53 -1.89 21.14
CA ARG A 242 5.91 -1.41 19.81
C ARG A 242 4.80 -0.63 19.15
N VAL A 243 3.55 -1.08 19.33
CA VAL A 243 2.40 -0.52 18.60
C VAL A 243 1.63 0.54 19.37
N ALA A 244 1.83 0.67 20.70
CA ALA A 244 1.17 1.68 21.51
C ALA A 244 1.24 3.12 20.95
N PRO A 245 2.37 3.59 20.36
CA PRO A 245 2.45 4.94 19.78
C PRO A 245 1.63 5.13 18.50
N ALA A 246 1.28 4.05 17.81
CA ALA A 246 0.68 4.10 16.47
C ALA A 246 -0.79 4.60 16.47
N GLY A 247 -1.43 4.62 17.65
CA GLY A 247 -2.73 5.29 17.84
C GLY A 247 -3.95 4.50 17.37
N TRP A 248 -3.77 3.30 16.83
CA TRP A 248 -4.86 2.38 16.49
C TRP A 248 -5.28 1.45 17.65
N MET A 249 -4.58 1.51 18.79
CA MET A 249 -5.02 0.88 20.04
C MET A 249 -5.80 1.84 20.94
N ASP A 250 -6.72 1.30 21.73
CA ASP A 250 -7.34 1.99 22.86
C ASP A 250 -6.55 1.79 24.17
N ARG A 251 -6.98 2.47 25.23
CA ARG A 251 -6.29 2.41 26.55
C ARG A 251 -6.41 1.05 27.24
N ARG A 252 -7.25 0.14 26.74
CA ARG A 252 -7.45 -1.20 27.28
C ARG A 252 -6.62 -2.25 26.54
N GLY A 253 -5.70 -1.84 25.66
CA GLY A 253 -4.92 -2.77 24.83
C GLY A 253 -5.76 -3.43 23.73
N CYS A 254 -6.90 -2.83 23.36
CA CYS A 254 -7.71 -3.33 22.26
C CYS A 254 -7.43 -2.56 20.98
N VAL A 255 -7.36 -3.27 19.86
CA VAL A 255 -7.41 -2.70 18.51
C VAL A 255 -8.75 -1.98 18.35
N LYS A 256 -8.71 -0.74 17.85
CA LYS A 256 -9.92 0.05 17.59
C LYS A 256 -10.67 -0.52 16.39
N GLU A 257 -12.00 -0.52 16.51
CA GLU A 257 -12.91 -0.79 15.40
C GLU A 257 -12.65 0.18 14.23
N GLY A 258 -12.64 -0.35 13.01
CA GLY A 258 -12.39 0.41 11.77
C GLY A 258 -10.90 0.72 11.51
N THR A 259 -9.98 0.17 12.29
CA THR A 259 -8.54 0.19 11.93
C THR A 259 -8.36 -0.61 10.65
N HIS A 260 -7.59 -0.11 9.68
CA HIS A 260 -7.29 -0.88 8.46
C HIS A 260 -5.90 -1.46 8.62
N PHE A 261 -5.77 -2.78 8.67
CA PHE A 261 -4.49 -3.45 8.54
C PHE A 261 -4.29 -3.84 7.08
N ILE A 262 -3.12 -3.54 6.54
CA ILE A 262 -2.78 -3.76 5.14
C ILE A 262 -1.53 -4.64 5.13
N PHE A 263 -1.61 -5.76 4.43
CA PHE A 263 -0.57 -6.76 4.27
C PHE A 263 -0.27 -6.86 2.77
N SER A 264 0.80 -6.23 2.32
CA SER A 264 1.12 -6.09 0.90
C SER A 264 2.42 -6.81 0.58
N THR A 265 2.42 -7.61 -0.47
CA THR A 265 3.66 -8.16 -1.04
C THR A 265 4.36 -7.09 -1.87
N THR A 266 5.68 -6.99 -1.72
CA THR A 266 6.52 -6.12 -2.55
C THR A 266 7.07 -6.91 -3.73
N LYS A 267 7.58 -6.20 -4.75
CA LYS A 267 8.30 -6.81 -5.88
C LYS A 267 9.54 -7.60 -5.46
N ASP A 268 10.12 -7.25 -4.30
CA ASP A 268 11.26 -7.94 -3.69
C ASP A 268 10.83 -9.17 -2.87
N ALA A 269 9.59 -9.62 -3.01
CA ALA A 269 8.99 -10.75 -2.28
C ALA A 269 8.99 -10.58 -0.75
N GLN A 270 8.96 -9.33 -0.27
CA GLN A 270 8.79 -9.02 1.15
C GLN A 270 7.32 -8.79 1.47
N LEU A 271 6.92 -9.05 2.72
CA LEU A 271 5.62 -8.67 3.25
C LEU A 271 5.74 -7.36 4.04
N MET A 272 5.17 -6.29 3.49
CA MET A 272 4.99 -5.03 4.21
C MET A 272 3.66 -5.05 4.95
N VAL A 273 3.69 -4.71 6.24
CA VAL A 273 2.50 -4.58 7.06
C VAL A 273 2.33 -3.16 7.55
N GLU A 274 1.16 -2.59 7.30
CA GLU A 274 0.79 -1.24 7.70
C GLU A 274 -0.54 -1.24 8.45
N ALA A 275 -0.76 -0.18 9.23
CA ALA A 275 -2.03 0.09 9.87
C ALA A 275 -2.46 1.55 9.67
N ILE A 276 -3.74 1.75 9.38
CA ILE A 276 -4.37 3.05 9.27
C ILE A 276 -5.41 3.20 10.37
N THR A 277 -5.25 4.24 11.20
CA THR A 277 -6.19 4.50 12.31
C THR A 277 -7.61 4.81 11.79
N PRO A 278 -8.67 4.44 12.53
CA PRO A 278 -10.04 4.76 12.15
C PRO A 278 -10.33 6.27 12.23
N GLY A 279 -11.39 6.70 11.54
CA GLY A 279 -11.90 8.07 11.62
C GLY A 279 -12.03 8.76 10.27
N ARG A 280 -12.23 10.09 10.31
CA ARG A 280 -12.28 10.92 9.10
C ARG A 280 -10.90 10.96 8.47
N LEU A 281 -10.83 11.00 7.13
CA LEU A 281 -9.58 10.94 6.37
C LEU A 281 -8.49 11.88 6.90
N LYS A 282 -8.83 13.12 7.24
CA LYS A 282 -7.91 14.15 7.77
C LYS A 282 -7.28 13.82 9.13
N ASP A 283 -7.90 12.93 9.90
CA ASP A 283 -7.49 12.56 11.25
C ASP A 283 -6.80 11.19 11.27
N ARG A 284 -6.81 10.48 10.12
CA ARG A 284 -6.18 9.16 9.99
C ARG A 284 -4.67 9.29 10.00
N ARG A 285 -4.01 8.32 10.62
CA ARG A 285 -2.56 8.16 10.61
C ARG A 285 -2.26 6.79 10.05
N THR A 286 -1.23 6.73 9.20
CA THR A 286 -0.65 5.48 8.71
C THR A 286 0.61 5.20 9.52
N SER A 287 0.80 3.95 9.90
CA SER A 287 1.99 3.47 10.58
C SER A 287 2.44 2.15 9.97
N ARG A 288 3.73 2.04 9.60
CA ARG A 288 4.33 0.76 9.26
C ARG A 288 4.52 -0.06 10.54
N ILE A 289 4.06 -1.31 10.53
CA ILE A 289 4.22 -2.25 11.64
C ILE A 289 5.52 -3.03 11.46
N THR A 290 5.71 -3.63 10.28
CA THR A 290 6.91 -4.41 9.97
C THR A 290 7.10 -4.54 8.46
N VAL A 291 8.33 -4.86 8.07
CA VAL A 291 8.67 -5.48 6.79
C VAL A 291 9.23 -6.85 7.13
N ASN A 292 8.71 -7.91 6.51
CA ASN A 292 9.12 -9.27 6.77
C ASN A 292 9.68 -9.89 5.49
N ASP A 293 10.87 -10.48 5.60
CA ASP A 293 11.59 -11.06 4.46
C ASP A 293 11.38 -12.57 4.33
N SER A 294 10.57 -13.19 5.19
CA SER A 294 10.31 -14.63 5.13
C SER A 294 9.21 -14.92 4.10
N PRO A 295 9.52 -15.62 2.99
CA PRO A 295 8.50 -15.99 2.01
C PRO A 295 7.45 -16.92 2.63
N LEU A 296 7.85 -17.77 3.59
CA LEU A 296 6.95 -18.70 4.24
C LEU A 296 5.94 -17.99 5.14
N VAL A 297 6.36 -16.99 5.91
CA VAL A 297 5.43 -16.15 6.70
C VAL A 297 4.52 -15.36 5.78
N THR A 298 5.06 -14.82 4.68
CA THR A 298 4.28 -14.11 3.65
C THR A 298 3.17 -15.00 3.10
N CYS A 299 3.51 -16.20 2.61
CA CYS A 299 2.52 -17.15 2.12
C CYS A 299 1.54 -17.57 3.22
N ALA A 300 1.99 -17.79 4.46
CA ALA A 300 1.13 -18.18 5.57
C ALA A 300 0.04 -17.14 5.91
N VAL A 301 0.34 -15.84 5.75
CA VAL A 301 -0.64 -14.77 5.91
C VAL A 301 -1.76 -14.91 4.88
N PHE A 302 -1.45 -15.15 3.60
CA PHE A 302 -2.46 -15.33 2.57
C PHE A 302 -3.15 -16.70 2.65
N GLU A 303 -2.43 -17.78 2.97
CA GLU A 303 -2.95 -19.14 3.21
C GLU A 303 -4.03 -19.14 4.31
N SER A 304 -3.90 -18.26 5.32
CA SER A 304 -4.94 -18.13 6.35
C SER A 304 -6.32 -17.73 5.79
N PHE A 305 -6.37 -17.08 4.62
CA PHE A 305 -7.59 -16.60 3.98
C PHE A 305 -7.91 -17.32 2.66
N LEU A 306 -6.90 -17.83 1.96
CA LEU A 306 -7.04 -18.43 0.63
C LEU A 306 -6.70 -19.93 0.61
N GLY A 307 -6.11 -20.43 1.69
CA GLY A 307 -5.65 -21.81 1.81
C GLY A 307 -6.74 -22.83 2.02
N GLN A 308 -6.34 -24.08 2.25
CA GLN A 308 -7.26 -25.21 2.43
C GLN A 308 -8.17 -25.03 3.65
N ASP A 309 -7.63 -24.50 4.75
CA ASP A 309 -8.37 -24.22 5.99
C ASP A 309 -8.65 -22.72 6.10
N SER A 310 -9.34 -22.11 5.14
CA SER A 310 -9.58 -20.67 5.16
C SER A 310 -10.41 -20.26 6.37
N LEU A 311 -10.12 -19.06 6.90
CA LEU A 311 -10.97 -18.41 7.90
C LEU A 311 -12.37 -18.04 7.36
N ASP A 312 -12.53 -17.97 6.03
CA ASP A 312 -13.79 -17.66 5.36
C ASP A 312 -13.82 -18.24 3.93
N GLU A 313 -14.35 -19.46 3.80
CA GLU A 313 -14.44 -20.17 2.51
C GLU A 313 -15.28 -19.42 1.47
N ILE A 314 -16.30 -18.65 1.88
CA ILE A 314 -17.12 -17.86 0.94
C ILE A 314 -16.28 -16.70 0.41
N GLY A 315 -15.57 -15.99 1.30
CA GLY A 315 -14.66 -14.93 0.89
C GLY A 315 -13.52 -15.43 -0.01
N LYS A 316 -12.98 -16.62 0.27
CA LYS A 316 -11.99 -17.31 -0.58
C LYS A 316 -12.54 -17.56 -1.99
N GLN A 317 -13.73 -18.13 -2.12
CA GLN A 317 -14.37 -18.36 -3.42
C GLN A 317 -14.63 -17.06 -4.18
N ASN A 318 -15.01 -15.97 -3.48
CA ASN A 318 -15.15 -14.66 -4.10
C ASN A 318 -13.82 -14.18 -4.71
N VAL A 319 -12.72 -14.31 -3.98
CA VAL A 319 -11.38 -13.97 -4.48
C VAL A 319 -11.01 -14.84 -5.67
N GLY A 320 -11.20 -16.17 -5.58
CA GLY A 320 -10.93 -17.09 -6.69
C GLY A 320 -11.69 -16.72 -7.96
N ASN A 321 -12.99 -16.41 -7.85
CA ASN A 321 -13.81 -15.97 -8.99
C ASN A 321 -13.30 -14.66 -9.59
N GLY A 322 -12.93 -13.68 -8.76
CA GLY A 322 -12.33 -12.44 -9.24
C GLY A 322 -11.00 -12.68 -9.96
N MET A 323 -10.18 -13.62 -9.47
CA MET A 323 -8.88 -13.92 -10.07
C MET A 323 -9.06 -14.58 -11.43
N LEU A 324 -10.00 -15.53 -11.54
CA LEU A 324 -10.36 -16.17 -12.80
C LEU A 324 -11.00 -15.20 -13.78
N TRP A 325 -11.81 -14.25 -13.32
CA TRP A 325 -12.37 -13.18 -14.16
C TRP A 325 -11.25 -12.42 -14.88
N VAL A 326 -10.24 -11.98 -14.13
CA VAL A 326 -9.12 -11.25 -14.72
C VAL A 326 -8.18 -12.14 -15.53
N ALA A 327 -7.96 -13.40 -15.12
CA ALA A 327 -7.20 -14.37 -15.89
C ALA A 327 -7.80 -14.62 -17.28
N ASN A 328 -9.13 -14.53 -17.41
CA ASN A 328 -9.85 -14.59 -18.68
C ASN A 328 -9.79 -13.28 -19.50
N GLY A 329 -8.98 -12.29 -19.07
CA GLY A 329 -8.79 -11.02 -19.76
C GLY A 329 -9.88 -9.98 -19.48
N PHE A 330 -10.83 -10.26 -18.59
CA PHE A 330 -11.84 -9.28 -18.21
C PHE A 330 -11.28 -8.22 -17.24
N ARG A 331 -11.92 -7.05 -17.19
CA ARG A 331 -11.62 -5.98 -16.22
C ARG A 331 -12.84 -5.64 -15.37
N PHE A 332 -12.60 -5.17 -14.13
CA PHE A 332 -13.68 -4.83 -13.20
C PHE A 332 -14.28 -3.45 -13.48
N ARG A 333 -13.51 -2.53 -14.05
CA ARG A 333 -13.92 -1.16 -14.32
C ARG A 333 -14.40 -1.03 -15.76
N PRO A 334 -15.58 -0.43 -16.02
CA PRO A 334 -16.12 -0.33 -17.36
C PRO A 334 -15.22 0.41 -18.37
N TRP A 335 -14.42 1.37 -17.92
CA TRP A 335 -13.51 2.14 -18.78
C TRP A 335 -12.20 1.41 -19.11
N GLU A 336 -11.90 0.31 -18.43
CA GLU A 336 -10.77 -0.58 -18.72
C GLU A 336 -11.21 -1.83 -19.49
N ALA A 337 -12.52 -1.98 -19.76
CA ALA A 337 -13.05 -3.12 -20.48
C ALA A 337 -12.41 -3.21 -21.88
N ARG A 338 -11.92 -4.41 -22.22
CA ARG A 338 -11.31 -4.67 -23.54
C ARG A 338 -12.39 -4.71 -24.63
N GLU A 339 -11.99 -4.46 -25.87
CA GLU A 339 -12.87 -4.68 -27.02
C GLU A 339 -13.41 -6.12 -27.00
N GLY A 340 -14.73 -6.27 -27.07
CA GLY A 340 -15.40 -7.56 -26.96
C GLY A 340 -15.75 -8.01 -25.53
N GLN A 341 -15.32 -7.31 -24.49
CA GLN A 341 -15.84 -7.52 -23.14
C GLN A 341 -17.28 -7.00 -23.07
N VAL A 342 -18.21 -7.95 -23.04
CA VAL A 342 -19.64 -7.67 -22.94
C VAL A 342 -20.13 -8.11 -21.57
N LEU A 343 -20.50 -7.15 -20.72
CA LEU A 343 -21.18 -7.45 -19.47
C LEU A 343 -22.63 -7.83 -19.80
N ALA A 344 -23.07 -8.96 -19.27
CA ALA A 344 -24.44 -9.41 -19.45
C ALA A 344 -25.34 -8.68 -18.44
N ASP A 345 -26.45 -8.15 -18.93
CA ASP A 345 -27.45 -7.49 -18.09
C ASP A 345 -28.50 -8.52 -17.65
N GLU A 346 -28.84 -8.51 -16.36
CA GLU A 346 -29.98 -9.27 -15.85
C GLU A 346 -31.26 -8.51 -16.22
N ARG A 347 -32.11 -9.14 -17.04
CA ARG A 347 -33.42 -8.59 -17.40
C ARG A 347 -34.37 -8.63 -16.21
N PRO A 348 -35.47 -7.85 -16.22
CA PRO A 348 -36.48 -7.87 -15.16
C PRO A 348 -37.11 -9.25 -14.90
N ASP A 349 -37.01 -10.18 -15.86
CA ASP A 349 -37.48 -11.56 -15.75
C ASP A 349 -36.42 -12.53 -15.18
N GLY A 350 -35.24 -12.02 -14.80
CA GLY A 350 -34.10 -12.80 -14.28
C GLY A 350 -33.29 -13.50 -15.38
N SER A 351 -33.62 -13.30 -16.66
CA SER A 351 -32.84 -13.85 -17.77
C SER A 351 -31.60 -13.00 -18.05
N ILE A 352 -30.48 -13.66 -18.32
CA ILE A 352 -29.21 -13.00 -18.67
C ILE A 352 -29.27 -12.61 -20.15
N ALA A 353 -29.12 -11.32 -20.44
CA ALA A 353 -29.10 -10.77 -21.77
C ALA A 353 -27.76 -10.11 -22.06
N PHE A 354 -27.08 -10.61 -23.09
CA PHE A 354 -25.95 -9.90 -23.65
C PHE A 354 -26.50 -8.75 -24.52
N PRO A 355 -25.95 -7.53 -24.45
CA PRO A 355 -26.25 -6.54 -25.47
C PRO A 355 -25.99 -7.14 -26.85
N PRO A 356 -26.84 -6.85 -27.83
CA PRO A 356 -26.64 -7.31 -29.19
C PRO A 356 -25.24 -6.88 -29.65
N PRO A 357 -24.51 -7.72 -30.40
CA PRO A 357 -23.23 -7.30 -30.95
C PRO A 357 -23.44 -5.97 -31.67
N PRO A 358 -22.49 -5.02 -31.55
CA PRO A 358 -22.61 -3.78 -32.29
C PRO A 358 -22.85 -4.15 -33.73
N VAL A 359 -23.94 -3.64 -34.30
CA VAL A 359 -24.18 -3.72 -35.73
C VAL A 359 -23.03 -2.90 -36.32
N ILE A 360 -21.89 -3.52 -36.63
CA ILE A 360 -21.81 -4.26 -37.88
C ILE A 360 -22.48 -3.55 -39.05
N GLU A 361 -22.62 -2.21 -39.05
CA GLU A 361 -22.89 -1.50 -40.28
C GLU A 361 -21.69 -1.85 -41.12
N GLU A 362 -21.85 -2.87 -41.98
CA GLU A 362 -21.08 -2.99 -43.20
C GLU A 362 -21.20 -1.60 -43.81
N VAL A 363 -20.24 -0.74 -43.48
CA VAL A 363 -20.03 0.48 -44.21
C VAL A 363 -19.61 -0.09 -45.55
N ASP A 364 -20.61 -0.27 -46.40
CA ASP A 364 -20.49 -0.47 -47.82
C ASP A 364 -19.93 0.87 -48.31
N LEU A 365 -18.67 1.14 -47.93
CA LEU A 365 -17.85 2.15 -48.54
C LEU A 365 -17.83 1.67 -49.97
N PRO A 366 -18.51 2.37 -50.91
CA PRO A 366 -18.32 2.02 -52.30
C PRO A 366 -16.82 2.17 -52.50
N LEU A 367 -16.13 1.05 -52.77
CA LEU A 367 -14.74 1.06 -53.18
C LEU A 367 -14.74 1.80 -54.52
N ARG A 368 -14.75 3.14 -54.46
CA ARG A 368 -14.68 3.99 -55.63
C ARG A 368 -13.30 3.70 -56.22
N PRO A 369 -13.23 3.26 -57.49
CA PRO A 369 -11.96 2.98 -58.16
C PRO A 369 -10.93 4.12 -58.02
N SER A 370 -11.41 5.36 -57.80
CA SER A 370 -10.59 6.56 -57.63
C SER A 370 -9.63 6.54 -56.43
N MET A 371 -9.90 5.80 -55.34
CA MET A 371 -8.97 5.75 -54.19
C MET A 371 -7.73 4.92 -54.49
N PHE A 372 -7.89 3.80 -55.21
CA PHE A 372 -6.76 3.01 -55.67
C PHE A 372 -6.02 3.70 -56.81
N GLU A 373 -6.71 4.37 -57.73
CA GLU A 373 -6.05 5.20 -58.78
C GLU A 373 -5.28 6.39 -58.18
N LEU A 374 -5.77 7.04 -57.13
CA LEU A 374 -5.05 8.12 -56.43
C LEU A 374 -3.79 7.59 -55.73
N LEU A 375 -3.88 6.43 -55.08
CA LEU A 375 -2.72 5.77 -54.48
C LEU A 375 -1.72 5.31 -55.56
N GLU A 376 -2.19 4.82 -56.70
CA GLU A 376 -1.32 4.41 -57.80
C GLU A 376 -0.62 5.60 -58.47
N GLN A 377 -1.34 6.71 -58.71
CA GLN A 377 -0.77 7.94 -59.27
C GLN A 377 0.21 8.62 -58.31
N GLN A 378 -0.06 8.63 -57.00
CA GLN A 378 0.85 9.22 -56.02
C GLN A 378 2.08 8.34 -55.73
N THR A 379 1.97 7.02 -55.91
CA THR A 379 3.10 6.09 -55.68
C THR A 379 3.92 5.79 -56.94
N GLU A 380 3.47 6.20 -58.13
CA GLU A 380 4.19 6.02 -59.40
C GLU A 380 5.62 6.62 -59.38
N PRO A 381 5.85 7.85 -58.88
CA PRO A 381 7.18 8.44 -58.80
C PRO A 381 8.10 7.63 -57.86
N PHE A 382 7.56 7.14 -56.75
CA PHE A 382 8.29 6.32 -55.78
C PHE A 382 8.65 4.94 -56.33
N ARG A 383 7.74 4.30 -57.08
CA ARG A 383 8.01 3.03 -57.78
C ARG A 383 9.10 3.19 -58.83
N ARG A 384 9.08 4.28 -59.62
CA ARG A 384 10.16 4.56 -60.59
C ARG A 384 11.51 4.79 -59.92
N MET A 385 11.53 5.49 -58.78
CA MET A 385 12.75 5.73 -58.01
C MET A 385 13.32 4.43 -57.42
N LEU A 386 12.47 3.58 -56.83
CA LEU A 386 12.87 2.29 -56.26
C LEU A 386 13.36 1.32 -57.33
N LEU A 387 12.65 1.22 -58.46
CA LEU A 387 13.07 0.36 -59.58
C LEU A 387 14.34 0.87 -60.27
N GLY A 388 14.54 2.19 -60.33
CA GLY A 388 15.78 2.80 -60.80
C GLY A 388 16.97 2.45 -59.91
N GLY A 389 16.81 2.59 -58.58
CA GLY A 389 17.83 2.24 -57.60
C GLY A 389 18.21 0.76 -57.63
N VAL A 390 17.23 -0.15 -57.78
CA VAL A 390 17.50 -1.59 -57.87
C VAL A 390 18.26 -1.97 -59.15
N ARG A 391 17.99 -1.32 -60.29
CA ARG A 391 18.73 -1.56 -61.54
C ARG A 391 20.17 -1.06 -61.44
N GLN A 392 20.38 0.11 -60.83
CA GLN A 392 21.71 0.70 -60.66
C GLN A 392 22.55 -0.13 -59.67
N ALA A 393 21.94 -0.61 -58.58
CA ALA A 393 22.58 -1.53 -57.64
C ALA A 393 22.97 -2.86 -58.32
N ARG A 394 22.13 -3.43 -59.18
CA ARG A 394 22.47 -4.65 -59.94
C ARG A 394 23.64 -4.42 -60.93
N GLN A 395 23.68 -3.28 -61.61
CA GLN A 395 24.79 -2.94 -62.51
C GLN A 395 26.11 -2.78 -61.76
N LEU A 396 26.11 -2.10 -60.61
CA LEU A 396 27.29 -1.96 -59.76
C LEU A 396 27.76 -3.31 -59.20
N THR A 397 26.82 -4.20 -58.85
CA THR A 397 27.15 -5.55 -58.37
C THR A 397 27.77 -6.41 -59.48
N GLN A 398 27.30 -6.29 -60.73
CA GLN A 398 27.87 -6.98 -61.89
C GLN A 398 29.24 -6.43 -62.30
N GLN A 399 29.48 -5.13 -62.13
CA GLN A 399 30.79 -4.53 -62.39
C GLN A 399 31.83 -4.86 -61.30
N ALA A 400 31.39 -5.14 -60.07
CA ALA A 400 32.29 -5.53 -58.98
C ALA A 400 32.65 -7.03 -58.96
N SER A 401 31.98 -7.85 -59.80
CA SER A 401 32.14 -9.31 -59.83
C SER A 401 32.76 -9.85 -61.13
N GLY A 402 33.20 -8.96 -62.03
CA GLY A 402 34.08 -9.27 -63.17
C GLY A 402 35.36 -8.46 -63.07
#